data_AF-T1B7U6-F1
#
_entry.id   AF-T1B7U6-F1
#
_cell.length_a   1.000
_cell.length_b   1.000
_cell.length_c   1.000
_cell.angle_alpha   90.00
_cell.angle_beta   90.00
_cell.angle_gamma   90.00
#
_symmetry.space_group_name_H-M   'P 1'
#
loop_
_entity.id
_entity.type
_entity.pdbx_description
1 polymer ?
#
loop_
_entity_poly.entity_id
_entity_poly.type
_entity_poly.pdbx_seq_one_letter_code
_entity_poly.pdbx_strand_id
1 'polypeptide(L)'
;TSIRINQSNPTTMTTIRCDIVSAEAEIFHGEATLVVASGAMGELGITPRHAPLITRLKPGQVEVVRPDGERLSFYVSGGILEVQPQVVTVLADTALRAADIDEAAALKAKQEAQDALSNRKDAIELAEAQAQLVQAIAQLQALERLRKQLKH
;
A
#
# COMPACT_ATOMS: atom_id res chain seq x y z
N THR A 1 -23.00 -2.41 -49.25
CA THR A 1 -22.74 -3.70 -48.57
C THR A 1 -21.84 -3.44 -47.39
N SER A 2 -22.42 -3.37 -46.19
CA SER A 2 -21.76 -2.93 -44.96
C SER A 2 -20.94 -4.07 -44.34
N ILE A 3 -19.64 -3.86 -44.16
CA ILE A 3 -18.76 -4.73 -43.39
C ILE A 3 -18.80 -4.25 -41.94
N ARG A 4 -19.46 -5.02 -41.07
CA ARG A 4 -19.52 -4.74 -39.63
C ARG A 4 -18.18 -5.08 -39.00
N ILE A 5 -17.50 -4.05 -38.53
CA ILE A 5 -16.40 -4.11 -37.55
C ILE A 5 -16.88 -4.84 -36.28
N ASN A 6 -16.42 -6.07 -36.08
CA ASN A 6 -16.61 -6.82 -34.85
C ASN A 6 -15.58 -6.33 -33.82
N GLN A 7 -15.97 -5.29 -33.07
CA GLN A 7 -15.21 -4.84 -31.91
C GLN A 7 -15.26 -5.92 -30.82
N SER A 8 -14.09 -6.22 -30.28
CA SER A 8 -13.78 -7.10 -29.16
C SER A 8 -14.88 -7.14 -28.09
N ASN A 9 -15.43 -8.33 -27.86
CA ASN A 9 -16.23 -8.64 -26.67
C ASN A 9 -15.31 -8.49 -25.43
N PRO A 10 -15.55 -7.57 -24.48
CA PRO A 10 -14.83 -7.59 -23.23
C PRO A 10 -15.28 -8.86 -22.51
N THR A 11 -14.33 -9.75 -22.21
CA THR A 11 -14.54 -10.87 -21.28
C THR A 11 -15.31 -10.33 -20.09
N THR A 12 -16.55 -10.80 -19.85
CA THR A 12 -17.37 -10.39 -18.71
C THR A 12 -16.63 -10.77 -17.44
N MET A 13 -15.75 -9.87 -16.95
CA MET A 13 -15.08 -10.04 -15.68
C MET A 13 -16.14 -9.84 -14.62
N THR A 14 -16.39 -10.89 -13.84
CA THR A 14 -17.24 -10.75 -12.66
C THR A 14 -16.60 -9.71 -11.75
N THR A 15 -17.37 -8.73 -11.29
CA THR A 15 -16.92 -7.69 -10.37
C THR A 15 -17.60 -7.84 -9.02
N ILE A 16 -17.00 -7.23 -7.99
CA ILE A 16 -17.55 -7.08 -6.65
C ILE A 16 -17.52 -5.59 -6.29
N ARG A 17 -18.56 -5.10 -5.61
CA ARG A 17 -18.52 -3.72 -5.12
C ARG A 17 -17.52 -3.63 -3.98
N CYS A 18 -16.66 -2.62 -4.01
CA CYS A 18 -15.70 -2.35 -2.96
C CYS A 18 -15.91 -0.92 -2.44
N ASP A 19 -16.15 -0.85 -1.14
CA ASP A 19 -16.38 0.37 -0.39
C ASP A 19 -15.25 0.49 0.66
N ILE A 20 -14.45 1.55 0.61
CA ILE A 20 -13.43 1.85 1.63
C ILE A 20 -13.84 3.14 2.32
N VAL A 21 -14.15 3.02 3.61
CA VAL A 21 -14.66 4.13 4.42
C VAL A 21 -13.82 4.28 5.68
N SER A 22 -13.63 5.52 6.12
CA SER A 22 -13.13 5.85 7.45
C SER A 22 -14.25 6.43 8.32
N ALA A 23 -13.94 6.71 9.58
CA ALA A 23 -14.86 7.43 10.46
C ALA A 23 -15.20 8.86 9.96
N GLU A 24 -14.36 9.42 9.09
CA GLU A 24 -14.40 10.83 8.68
C GLU A 24 -14.92 11.00 7.24
N ALA A 25 -14.64 10.05 6.34
CA ALA A 25 -15.00 10.15 4.94
C ALA A 25 -15.07 8.79 4.22
N GLU A 26 -15.82 8.77 3.12
CA GLU A 26 -15.70 7.71 2.11
C GLU A 26 -14.45 7.97 1.26
N ILE A 27 -13.50 7.03 1.30
CA ILE A 27 -12.20 7.16 0.63
C ILE A 27 -12.26 6.55 -0.77
N PHE A 28 -13.04 5.49 -0.94
CA PHE A 28 -13.22 4.83 -2.22
C PHE A 28 -14.58 4.17 -2.32
N HIS A 29 -15.19 4.30 -3.49
CA HIS A 29 -16.40 3.60 -3.88
C HIS A 29 -16.27 3.18 -5.34
N GLY A 30 -16.53 1.90 -5.63
CA GLY A 30 -16.54 1.41 -7.01
C GLY A 30 -16.54 -0.10 -7.15
N GLU A 31 -16.35 -0.57 -8.37
CA GLU A 31 -16.23 -1.99 -8.69
C GLU A 31 -14.77 -2.45 -8.68
N ALA A 32 -14.55 -3.66 -8.19
CA ALA A 32 -13.28 -4.33 -8.13
C ALA A 32 -13.37 -5.76 -8.68
N THR A 33 -12.29 -6.26 -9.26
CA THR A 33 -12.11 -7.66 -9.66
C THR A 33 -11.30 -8.43 -8.62
N LEU A 34 -10.48 -7.73 -7.83
CA LEU A 34 -9.70 -8.27 -6.73
C LEU A 34 -9.48 -7.19 -5.68
N VAL A 35 -9.64 -7.55 -4.41
CA VAL A 35 -9.25 -6.72 -3.26
C VAL A 35 -8.26 -7.51 -2.43
N VAL A 36 -7.07 -6.96 -2.18
CA VAL A 36 -6.05 -7.56 -1.33
C VAL A 36 -5.92 -6.73 -0.06
N ALA A 37 -5.97 -7.37 1.11
CA ALA A 37 -5.87 -6.69 2.39
C ALA A 37 -5.13 -7.54 3.43
N SER A 38 -4.37 -6.86 4.30
CA SER A 38 -3.67 -7.48 5.42
C SER A 38 -4.62 -7.77 6.59
N GLY A 39 -5.10 -9.01 6.69
CA GLY A 39 -5.93 -9.49 7.79
C GLY A 39 -5.14 -9.87 9.05
N ALA A 40 -5.85 -10.08 10.16
CA ALA A 40 -5.27 -10.48 11.44
C ALA A 40 -4.47 -11.80 11.34
N MET A 41 -4.93 -12.75 10.51
CA MET A 41 -4.32 -14.07 10.33
C MET A 41 -3.38 -14.16 9.13
N GLY A 42 -3.19 -13.09 8.36
CA GLY A 42 -2.37 -13.06 7.15
C GLY A 42 -3.00 -12.21 6.04
N GLU A 43 -2.42 -12.28 4.84
CA GLU A 43 -2.92 -11.61 3.65
C GLU A 43 -4.19 -12.28 3.11
N LEU A 44 -5.17 -11.48 2.70
CA LEU A 44 -6.46 -11.92 2.18
C LEU A 44 -6.67 -11.37 0.79
N GLY A 45 -6.91 -12.25 -0.18
CA GLY A 45 -7.32 -11.89 -1.54
C GLY A 45 -8.80 -12.20 -1.75
N ILE A 46 -9.60 -11.16 -1.90
CA ILE A 46 -11.06 -11.23 -2.02
C ILE A 46 -11.44 -11.06 -3.48
N THR A 47 -12.11 -12.06 -4.02
CA THR A 47 -12.60 -12.11 -5.39
C THR A 47 -14.12 -12.03 -5.42
N PRO A 48 -14.74 -11.80 -6.59
CA PRO A 48 -16.18 -11.86 -6.71
C PRO A 48 -16.74 -13.20 -6.23
N ARG A 49 -17.88 -13.15 -5.51
CA ARG A 49 -18.56 -14.32 -4.92
C ARG A 49 -17.76 -15.01 -3.80
N HIS A 50 -16.85 -14.29 -3.15
CA HIS A 50 -16.17 -14.77 -1.96
C HIS A 50 -17.18 -15.11 -0.83
N ALA A 51 -16.83 -16.06 0.02
CA ALA A 51 -17.64 -16.42 1.18
C ALA A 51 -17.75 -15.22 2.14
N PRO A 52 -18.91 -14.99 2.79
CA PRO A 52 -19.03 -13.95 3.79
C PRO A 52 -18.01 -14.10 4.91
N LEU A 53 -17.33 -13.01 5.25
CA LEU A 53 -16.23 -13.01 6.21
C LEU A 53 -16.19 -11.67 6.93
N ILE A 54 -16.01 -11.70 8.25
CA ILE A 54 -15.69 -10.52 9.04
C ILE A 54 -14.37 -10.78 9.75
N THR A 55 -13.40 -9.89 9.58
CA THR A 55 -12.09 -10.03 10.21
C THR A 55 -11.48 -8.69 10.53
N ARG A 56 -10.58 -8.66 11.51
CA ARG A 56 -9.78 -7.47 11.82
C ARG A 56 -8.68 -7.30 10.78
N LEU A 57 -8.46 -6.06 10.38
CA LEU A 57 -7.34 -5.67 9.53
C LEU A 57 -6.16 -5.22 10.39
N LYS A 58 -4.96 -5.58 9.93
CA LYS A 58 -3.71 -5.04 10.44
C LYS A 58 -3.39 -3.73 9.71
N PRO A 59 -2.58 -2.85 10.33
CA PRO A 59 -2.01 -1.71 9.61
C PRO A 59 -1.23 -2.22 8.40
N GLY A 60 -1.53 -1.68 7.21
CA GLY A 60 -0.98 -2.23 5.97
C GLY A 60 -1.53 -1.58 4.71
N GLN A 61 -1.14 -2.14 3.57
CA GLN A 61 -1.62 -1.72 2.27
C GLN A 61 -2.84 -2.55 1.88
N VAL A 62 -3.87 -1.87 1.38
CA VAL A 62 -5.02 -2.47 0.72
C VAL A 62 -4.91 -2.15 -0.77
N GLU A 63 -4.90 -3.18 -1.60
CA GLU A 63 -4.88 -3.05 -3.06
C GLU A 63 -6.26 -3.38 -3.62
N VAL A 64 -6.77 -2.52 -4.51
CA VAL A 64 -8.02 -2.71 -5.24
C VAL A 64 -7.70 -2.74 -6.73
N VAL A 65 -8.01 -3.84 -7.40
CA VAL A 65 -7.88 -3.98 -8.84
C VAL A 65 -9.23 -3.73 -9.49
N ARG A 66 -9.34 -2.72 -10.34
CA ARG A 66 -10.55 -2.34 -11.07
C ARG A 66 -10.78 -3.23 -12.31
N PRO A 67 -12.00 -3.25 -12.88
CA PRO A 67 -12.30 -4.02 -14.08
C PRO A 67 -11.57 -3.57 -15.34
N ASP A 68 -11.08 -2.33 -15.38
CA ASP A 68 -10.22 -1.78 -16.44
C ASP A 68 -8.74 -2.21 -16.31
N GLY A 69 -8.40 -2.92 -15.23
CA GLY A 69 -7.04 -3.35 -14.91
C GLY A 69 -6.24 -2.33 -14.10
N GLU A 70 -6.81 -1.16 -13.76
CA GLU A 70 -6.18 -0.18 -12.89
C GLU A 70 -6.02 -0.75 -11.47
N ARG A 71 -4.82 -0.60 -10.90
CA ARG A 71 -4.53 -0.98 -9.52
C ARG A 71 -4.47 0.26 -8.65
N LEU A 72 -5.36 0.31 -7.66
CA LEU A 72 -5.40 1.36 -6.67
C LEU A 72 -4.85 0.83 -5.35
N SER A 73 -3.94 1.59 -4.77
CA SER A 73 -3.37 1.27 -3.46
C SER A 73 -3.86 2.25 -2.42
N PHE A 74 -4.17 1.73 -1.24
CA PHE A 74 -4.61 2.49 -0.08
C PHE A 74 -3.78 2.04 1.12
N TYR A 75 -3.37 2.98 1.96
CA TYR A 75 -2.82 2.68 3.27
C TYR A 75 -3.95 2.72 4.30
N VAL A 76 -4.04 1.70 5.14
CA VAL A 76 -4.96 1.66 6.28
C VAL A 76 -4.18 1.47 7.56
N SER A 77 -4.50 2.25 8.60
CA SER A 77 -3.89 2.11 9.93
C SER A 77 -4.40 0.89 10.70
N GLY A 78 -5.49 0.27 10.24
CA GLY A 78 -6.18 -0.84 10.86
C GLY A 78 -7.69 -0.73 10.66
N GLY A 79 -8.44 -1.64 11.29
CA GLY A 79 -9.90 -1.59 11.27
C GLY A 79 -10.54 -2.97 11.09
N ILE A 80 -11.65 -3.01 10.36
CA ILE A 80 -12.45 -4.21 10.11
C ILE A 80 -12.68 -4.37 8.61
N LEU A 81 -12.49 -5.59 8.12
CA LEU A 81 -12.89 -6.00 6.79
C LEU A 81 -14.17 -6.82 6.90
N GLU A 82 -15.19 -6.39 6.17
CA GLU A 82 -16.45 -7.09 6.01
C GLU A 82 -16.62 -7.49 4.55
N VAL A 83 -16.84 -8.78 4.32
CA VAL A 83 -17.14 -9.36 3.01
C VAL A 83 -18.56 -9.92 3.07
N GLN A 84 -19.39 -9.42 2.18
CA GLN A 84 -20.73 -9.92 1.89
C GLN A 84 -20.75 -10.51 0.46
N PRO A 85 -21.80 -11.26 0.07
CA PRO A 85 -21.83 -11.95 -1.23
C PRO A 85 -21.68 -11.05 -2.46
N GLN A 86 -22.02 -9.76 -2.35
CA GLN A 86 -21.99 -8.79 -3.46
C GLN A 86 -21.14 -7.55 -3.18
N VAL A 87 -20.71 -7.33 -1.93
CA VAL A 87 -20.00 -6.13 -1.51
C VAL A 87 -18.90 -6.47 -0.51
N VAL A 88 -17.76 -5.80 -0.64
CA VAL A 88 -16.68 -5.76 0.33
C VAL A 88 -16.61 -4.36 0.91
N THR A 89 -16.67 -4.27 2.23
CA THR A 89 -16.53 -3.01 2.95
C THR A 89 -15.29 -3.06 3.82
N VAL A 90 -14.40 -2.09 3.63
CA VAL A 90 -13.23 -1.85 4.47
C VAL A 90 -13.57 -0.68 5.38
N LEU A 91 -13.79 -0.98 6.66
CA LEU A 91 -14.03 -0.02 7.72
C LEU A 91 -12.69 0.28 8.38
N ALA A 92 -12.01 1.32 7.93
CA ALA A 92 -10.70 1.69 8.45
C ALA A 92 -10.79 2.77 9.53
N ASP A 93 -9.92 2.73 10.53
CA ASP A 93 -9.81 3.82 11.52
C ASP A 93 -9.25 5.09 10.84
N THR A 94 -8.25 4.90 9.98
CA THR A 94 -7.69 5.93 9.09
C THR A 94 -7.34 5.26 7.77
N ALA A 95 -7.76 5.86 6.66
CA ALA A 95 -7.45 5.39 5.31
C ALA A 95 -6.95 6.54 4.44
N LEU A 96 -5.79 6.33 3.82
CA LEU A 96 -5.15 7.28 2.90
C LEU A 96 -4.96 6.59 1.55
N ARG A 97 -5.34 7.27 0.47
CA ARG A 97 -5.10 6.75 -0.87
C ARG A 97 -3.63 6.97 -1.23
N ALA A 98 -2.95 5.96 -1.80
CA ALA A 98 -1.54 6.06 -2.14
C ALA A 98 -1.24 7.16 -3.18
N ALA A 99 -2.22 7.47 -4.05
CA ALA A 99 -2.12 8.59 -4.98
C ALA A 99 -2.22 9.98 -4.30
N ASP A 100 -2.78 10.04 -3.09
CA ASP A 100 -2.90 11.23 -2.25
C ASP A 100 -1.86 11.22 -1.10
N ILE A 101 -0.99 10.21 -1.03
CA ILE A 101 0.23 10.27 -0.21
C ILE A 101 1.17 11.23 -0.94
N ASP A 102 1.00 12.51 -0.64
CA ASP A 102 1.87 13.58 -1.05
C ASP A 102 3.26 13.27 -0.51
N GLU A 103 4.17 12.85 -1.40
CA GLU A 103 5.57 12.56 -1.11
C GLU A 103 6.20 13.70 -0.28
N ALA A 104 5.72 14.95 -0.46
CA ALA A 104 6.12 16.12 0.30
C ALA A 104 5.69 16.08 1.79
N ALA A 105 4.50 15.57 2.11
CA ALA A 105 4.04 15.43 3.50
C ALA A 105 4.79 14.32 4.23
N ALA A 106 5.06 13.20 3.54
CA ALA A 106 5.88 12.12 4.06
C ALA A 106 7.35 12.56 4.25
N LEU A 107 7.90 13.35 3.31
CA LEU A 107 9.24 13.94 3.45
C LEU A 107 9.29 14.91 4.64
N LYS A 108 8.28 15.76 4.80
CA LYS A 108 8.22 16.75 5.88
C LYS A 108 8.13 16.09 7.25
N ALA A 109 7.29 15.05 7.40
CA ALA A 109 7.22 14.27 8.64
C ALA A 109 8.54 13.56 8.95
N LYS A 110 9.24 13.04 7.93
CA LYS A 110 10.59 12.47 8.09
C LYS A 110 11.61 13.53 8.52
N GLN A 111 11.52 14.73 7.94
CA GLN A 111 12.45 15.82 8.21
C GLN A 111 12.25 16.41 9.62
N GLU A 112 11.00 16.58 10.06
CA GLU A 112 10.66 16.96 11.44
C GLU A 112 11.13 15.92 12.47
N ALA A 113 11.04 14.63 12.13
CA ALA A 113 11.58 13.56 12.98
C ALA A 113 13.12 13.55 13.01
N GLN A 114 13.79 13.91 11.91
CA GLN A 114 15.24 14.05 11.84
C GLN A 114 15.75 15.28 12.63
N ASP A 115 15.02 16.40 12.58
CA ASP A 115 15.35 17.60 13.34
C ASP A 115 15.16 17.41 14.85
N ALA A 116 14.14 16.64 15.25
CA ALA A 116 13.92 16.27 16.65
C ALA A 116 15.06 15.39 17.22
N LEU A 117 15.68 14.56 16.38
CA LEU A 117 16.84 13.74 16.75
C LEU A 117 18.15 14.56 16.79
N SER A 118 18.29 15.57 15.93
CA SER A 118 19.50 16.41 15.85
C SER A 118 19.67 17.36 17.04
N ASN A 119 18.63 17.54 17.86
CA ASN A 119 18.62 18.47 18.99
C ASN A 119 18.89 17.79 20.35
N ARG A 120 19.21 16.49 20.38
CA ARG A 120 19.60 15.77 21.61
C ARG A 120 21.12 15.81 21.81
N LYS A 121 21.54 16.20 23.01
CA LYS A 121 22.92 16.60 23.38
C LYS A 121 23.59 15.60 24.35
N ASP A 122 23.16 14.35 24.41
CA ASP A 122 23.71 13.40 25.39
C ASP A 122 24.72 12.42 24.78
N ALA A 123 25.86 12.27 25.47
CA ALA A 123 27.08 11.61 24.99
C ALA A 123 26.95 10.11 24.64
N ILE A 124 25.82 9.47 24.93
CA ILE A 124 25.53 8.06 24.59
C ILE A 124 25.16 7.93 23.10
N GLU A 125 24.50 8.94 22.51
CA GLU A 125 24.06 8.94 21.11
C GLU A 125 25.22 9.13 20.12
N LEU A 126 26.34 9.72 20.58
CA LEU A 126 27.54 9.96 19.77
C LEU A 126 28.27 8.65 19.42
N ALA A 127 28.16 7.63 20.27
CA ALA A 127 28.75 6.30 20.06
C ALA A 127 27.97 5.46 19.03
N GLU A 128 26.64 5.51 19.05
CA GLU A 128 25.81 4.84 18.04
C GLU A 128 25.90 5.52 16.68
N ALA A 129 26.00 6.85 16.65
CA ALA A 129 26.23 7.62 15.44
C ALA A 129 27.57 7.25 14.77
N GLN A 130 28.64 7.06 15.56
CA GLN A 130 29.92 6.57 15.04
C GLN A 130 29.83 5.13 14.50
N ALA A 131 29.06 4.24 15.14
CA ALA A 131 28.86 2.88 14.66
C ALA A 131 28.11 2.83 13.31
N GLN A 132 27.09 3.69 13.14
CA GLN A 132 26.36 3.81 11.87
C GLN A 132 27.22 4.41 10.76
N LEU A 133 28.10 5.35 11.06
CA LEU A 133 29.03 5.93 10.08
C LEU A 133 30.02 4.88 9.54
N VAL A 134 30.52 4.00 10.40
CA VAL A 134 31.40 2.90 9.99
C VAL A 134 30.67 1.88 9.11
N GLN A 135 29.40 1.55 9.42
CA GLN A 135 28.61 0.66 8.57
C GLN A 135 28.29 1.24 7.19
N ALA A 136 28.00 2.54 7.13
CA ALA A 136 27.74 3.21 5.86
C ALA A 136 28.97 3.22 4.93
N ILE A 137 30.17 3.41 5.48
CA ILE A 137 31.43 3.34 4.74
C ILE A 137 31.68 1.92 4.20
N ALA A 138 31.36 0.89 5.00
CA ALA A 138 31.50 -0.51 4.58
C ALA A 138 30.55 -0.89 3.43
N GLN A 139 29.31 -0.40 3.44
CA GLN A 139 28.35 -0.64 2.35
C GLN A 139 28.75 0.05 1.04
N LEU A 140 29.32 1.25 1.11
CA LEU A 140 29.84 1.95 -0.07
C LEU A 140 30.99 1.20 -0.73
N GLN A 141 31.94 0.68 0.06
CA GLN A 141 33.04 -0.12 -0.48
C GLN A 141 32.59 -1.45 -1.09
N ALA A 142 31.53 -2.07 -0.55
CA ALA A 142 30.92 -3.27 -1.13
C ALA A 142 30.26 -2.99 -2.49
N LEU A 143 29.59 -1.84 -2.62
CA LEU A 143 28.96 -1.41 -3.86
C LEU A 143 29.98 -1.07 -4.95
N GLU A 144 31.12 -0.45 -4.59
CA GLU A 144 32.21 -0.16 -5.54
C GLU A 144 32.88 -1.43 -6.08
N ARG A 145 33.02 -2.47 -5.25
CA ARG A 145 33.55 -3.77 -5.70
C ARG A 145 32.60 -4.48 -6.67
N LEU A 146 31.29 -4.45 -6.41
CA LEU A 146 30.27 -5.00 -7.30
C LEU A 146 30.23 -4.27 -8.66
N ARG A 147 30.33 -2.93 -8.66
CA ARG A 147 30.42 -2.13 -9.89
C ARG A 147 31.66 -2.44 -10.73
N LYS A 148 32.77 -2.86 -10.10
CA LYS A 148 34.00 -3.22 -10.80
C LYS A 148 33.92 -4.60 -11.46
N GLN A 149 33.10 -5.51 -10.94
CA GLN A 149 32.84 -6.84 -11.53
C GLN A 149 31.84 -6.82 -12.69
N LEU A 150 30.93 -5.84 -12.73
CA LEU A 150 29.94 -5.68 -13.82
C LEU A 150 30.50 -4.98 -15.07
N LYS A 151 31.75 -4.49 -15.03
CA LYS A 151 32.44 -3.83 -16.16
C LYS A 151 33.47 -4.73 -16.87
N HIS A 152 33.54 -6.01 -16.51
CA HIS A 152 34.29 -7.06 -17.22
C HIS A 152 33.29 -8.13 -17.68
#